data_AF-A0A7J3TVQ2-F1
#
_entry.id   AF-A0A7J3TVQ2-F1
#
_cell.length_a   1.000
_cell.length_b   1.000
_cell.length_c   1.000
_cell.angle_alpha   90.00
_cell.angle_beta   90.00
_cell.angle_gamma   90.00
#
_symmetry.space_group_name_H-M   'P 1'
#
loop_
_entity.id
_entity.type
_entity.pdbx_description
1 polymer ?
#
loop_
_entity_poly.entity_id
_entity_poly.type
_entity_poly.pdbx_seq_one_letter_code
_entity_poly.pdbx_strand_id
1 'polypeptide(L)' 'KDPSRMLAAFLGGWLGITIAGLACGLEIGYSQTFPYGVSITVPIMTGWHAALGVIEGTITALTIAYLRKRAPHIIFAER' A
#
# COMPACT_ATOMS: atom_id res chain seq x y z
N LYS A 1 14.45 2.44 -18.88
CA LYS A 1 14.09 2.17 -17.47
C LYS A 1 13.66 3.51 -16.91
N ASP A 2 12.39 3.69 -16.51
CA ASP A 2 11.97 4.95 -15.88
C ASP A 2 11.97 4.72 -14.37
N PRO A 3 13.09 5.00 -13.67
CA PRO A 3 13.18 4.79 -12.23
C PRO A 3 12.08 5.55 -11.49
N SER A 4 11.64 6.70 -12.03
CA SER A 4 10.53 7.50 -11.50
C SER A 4 9.21 6.72 -11.45
N ARG A 5 8.85 5.97 -12.50
CA ARG A 5 7.61 5.17 -12.51
C ARG A 5 7.67 3.99 -11.54
N MET A 6 8.82 3.34 -11.42
CA MET A 6 9.00 2.23 -10.47
C MET A 6 8.93 2.75 -9.02
N LEU A 7 9.53 3.90 -8.75
CA LEU A 7 9.44 4.54 -7.44
C LEU A 7 8.00 4.99 -7.13
N ALA A 8 7.31 5.58 -8.10
CA ALA A 8 5.90 5.95 -7.93
C ALA A 8 5.00 4.73 -7.67
N ALA A 9 5.23 3.62 -8.37
CA ALA A 9 4.50 2.36 -8.14
C ALA A 9 4.79 1.78 -6.74
N PHE A 10 6.06 1.81 -6.31
CA PHE A 10 6.44 1.40 -4.96
C PHE A 10 5.74 2.24 -3.89
N LEU A 11 5.85 3.58 -4.00
CA LEU A 11 5.25 4.51 -3.04
C LEU A 11 3.73 4.42 -3.06
N GLY A 12 3.11 4.22 -4.23
CA GLY A 12 1.67 4.02 -4.35
C GLY A 12 1.19 2.78 -3.60
N GLY A 13 1.87 1.64 -3.78
CA GLY A 13 1.55 0.41 -3.05
C GLY A 13 1.80 0.55 -1.54
N TRP A 14 2.97 1.08 -1.16
CA TRP A 14 3.38 1.23 0.24
C TRP A 14 2.49 2.22 1.02
N LEU A 15 2.28 3.42 0.47
CA LEU A 15 1.41 4.43 1.11
C LEU A 15 -0.04 3.97 1.13
N GLY A 16 -0.51 3.32 0.04
CA GLY A 16 -1.88 2.83 -0.05
C GLY A 16 -2.24 1.89 1.10
N ILE A 17 -1.47 0.82 1.28
CA ILE A 17 -1.73 -0.15 2.36
C ILE A 17 -1.50 0.45 3.76
N THR A 18 -0.55 1.37 3.91
CA THR A 18 -0.29 2.04 5.19
C THR A 18 -1.46 2.94 5.60
N ILE A 19 -1.99 3.75 4.67
CA ILE A 19 -3.14 4.62 4.91
C ILE A 19 -4.40 3.78 5.14
N ALA A 20 -4.57 2.68 4.41
CA ALA A 20 -5.67 1.74 4.65
C ALA A 20 -5.58 1.12 6.06
N GLY A 21 -4.37 0.74 6.51
CA GLY A 21 -4.13 0.25 7.87
C GLY A 21 -4.45 1.29 8.95
N LEU A 22 -4.13 2.57 8.70
CA LEU A 22 -4.51 3.67 9.58
C LEU A 22 -6.03 3.85 9.67
N ALA A 23 -6.72 3.87 8.53
CA ALA A 23 -8.18 3.98 8.49
C ALA A 23 -8.86 2.83 9.24
N CYS A 24 -8.43 1.59 8.95
CA CYS A 24 -8.91 0.40 9.65
C CYS A 24 -8.63 0.45 11.16
N GLY A 25 -7.44 0.90 11.57
CA GLY A 25 -7.09 1.08 12.98
C GLY A 25 -7.99 2.06 13.71
N LEU A 26 -8.42 3.14 13.05
CA LEU A 26 -9.38 4.11 13.59
C LEU A 26 -10.78 3.52 13.71
N GLU A 27 -11.27 2.85 12.66
CA GLU A 27 -12.58 2.18 12.65
C GLU A 27 -12.71 1.16 13.78
N ILE A 28 -11.68 0.32 13.96
CA ILE A 28 -11.64 -0.67 15.05
C ILE A 28 -11.52 0.02 16.41
N GLY A 29 -10.66 1.04 16.53
CA GLY A 29 -10.41 1.72 17.81
C GLY A 29 -11.56 2.55 18.35
N TYR A 30 -12.48 2.99 17.48
CA TYR A 30 -13.73 3.66 17.89
C TYR A 30 -14.90 2.67 18.09
N SER A 31 -14.76 1.43 17.63
CA SER A 31 -15.80 0.41 17.78
C SER A 31 -16.00 0.02 19.24
N GLN A 32 -17.26 -0.02 19.69
CA GLN A 32 -17.63 -0.49 21.02
C GLN A 32 -17.58 -2.03 21.15
N THR A 33 -17.45 -2.74 20.03
CA THR A 33 -17.38 -4.21 19.99
C THR A 33 -15.96 -4.73 20.22
N PHE A 34 -14.94 -3.87 20.08
CA PHE A 34 -13.54 -4.27 20.24
C PHE A 34 -13.00 -3.78 21.60
N PRO A 35 -12.27 -4.62 22.36
CA PRO A 35 -11.86 -4.29 23.73
C PRO A 35 -10.69 -3.30 23.82
N TYR A 36 -10.15 -2.82 22.69
CA TYR A 36 -9.00 -1.94 22.64
C TYR A 36 -9.34 -0.64 21.90
N GLY A 37 -8.94 0.50 22.49
CA GLY A 37 -9.14 1.81 21.88
C GLY A 37 -8.07 2.20 20.86
N VAL A 38 -8.24 3.39 20.28
CA VAL A 38 -7.36 3.96 19.24
C VAL A 38 -5.88 3.99 19.59
N SER A 39 -5.52 4.11 20.87
CA SER A 39 -4.13 4.12 21.35
C SER A 39 -3.40 2.79 21.12
N ILE A 40 -4.13 1.69 20.94
CA ILE A 40 -3.58 0.36 20.66
C ILE A 40 -3.83 -0.02 19.21
N THR A 41 -5.06 0.16 18.73
CA THR A 41 -5.46 -0.30 17.40
C THR A 41 -4.72 0.44 16.29
N VAL A 42 -4.53 1.76 16.40
CA VAL A 42 -3.88 2.57 15.37
C VAL A 42 -2.39 2.23 15.24
N PRO A 43 -1.57 2.18 16.31
CA PRO A 43 -0.16 1.80 16.19
C PRO A 43 0.04 0.38 15.69
N ILE A 44 -0.79 -0.57 16.13
CA ILE A 44 -0.68 -1.97 15.71
C ILE A 44 -1.05 -2.13 14.23
N MET A 45 -2.19 -1.58 13.80
CA MET A 45 -2.63 -1.70 12.41
C MET A 45 -1.72 -0.91 11.48
N THR A 46 -1.44 0.36 11.78
CA THR A 46 -0.57 1.19 10.91
C THR A 46 0.86 0.65 10.88
N GLY A 47 1.42 0.25 12.03
CA GLY A 47 2.80 -0.22 12.14
C GLY A 47 3.06 -1.49 11.33
N TRP A 48 2.22 -2.52 11.50
CA TRP A 48 2.37 -3.75 10.74
C TRP A 48 2.11 -3.57 9.25
N HIS A 49 1.14 -2.74 8.87
CA HIS A 49 0.87 -2.48 7.45
C HIS A 49 1.93 -1.58 6.81
N ALA A 50 2.60 -0.70 7.57
CA ALA A 50 3.78 0.02 7.08
C ALA A 50 4.98 -0.91 6.85
N ALA A 51 5.19 -1.89 7.74
CA ALA A 51 6.25 -2.88 7.60
C ALA A 51 6.00 -3.85 6.44
N LEU A 52 4.82 -4.50 6.42
CA LEU A 52 4.39 -5.39 5.34
C LEU A 52 4.22 -4.64 4.02
N GLY A 53 3.84 -3.36 4.08
CA GLY A 53 3.71 -2.52 2.90
C GLY A 53 5.01 -2.36 2.12
N VAL A 54 6.20 -2.57 2.73
CA VAL A 54 7.48 -2.53 2.00
C VAL A 54 7.53 -3.67 0.98
N ILE A 55 7.05 -4.84 1.38
CA ILE A 55 6.91 -6.00 0.49
C ILE A 55 5.89 -5.68 -0.59
N GLU A 56 4.73 -5.14 -0.22
CA GLU A 56 3.65 -4.86 -1.17
C GLU A 56 3.99 -3.79 -2.20
N GLY A 57 4.65 -2.70 -1.77
CA GLY A 57 5.21 -1.69 -2.66
C GLY A 57 6.25 -2.29 -3.61
N THR A 58 7.08 -3.22 -3.14
CA THR A 58 8.07 -3.91 -3.97
C THR A 58 7.39 -4.78 -5.03
N ILE A 59 6.40 -5.58 -4.63
CA ILE A 59 5.61 -6.41 -5.55
C ILE A 59 4.92 -5.53 -6.60
N THR A 60 4.32 -4.41 -6.18
CA THR A 60 3.66 -3.45 -7.08
C THR A 60 4.65 -2.88 -8.10
N ALA A 61 5.82 -2.41 -7.66
CA ALA A 61 6.85 -1.88 -8.55
C ALA A 61 7.38 -2.92 -9.55
N LEU A 62 7.60 -4.15 -9.09
CA LEU A 62 8.03 -5.26 -9.95
C LEU A 62 6.95 -5.66 -10.95
N THR A 63 5.68 -5.66 -10.53
CA THR A 63 4.53 -5.94 -11.40
C THR A 63 4.44 -4.89 -12.51
N ILE A 64 4.52 -3.60 -12.18
CA ILE A 64 4.53 -2.52 -13.17
C ILE A 64 5.74 -2.64 -14.13
N ALA A 65 6.92 -2.99 -13.61
CA ALA A 65 8.10 -3.20 -14.44
C ALA A 65 7.94 -4.39 -15.40
N TYR A 66 7.33 -5.48 -14.93
CA TYR A 66 7.05 -6.67 -15.72
C TYR A 66 6.02 -6.40 -16.82
N LEU A 67 4.88 -5.80 -16.45
CA LEU A 67 3.80 -5.45 -17.38
C LEU A 67 4.29 -4.50 -18.47
N ARG A 68 5.11 -3.51 -18.12
CA ARG A 68 5.74 -2.63 -19.12
C ARG A 68 6.57 -3.38 -20.15
N LYS A 69 7.25 -4.46 -19.73
CA LYS A 69 8.10 -5.27 -20.62
C LYS A 69 7.29 -6.25 -21.47
N ARG A 70 6.23 -6.84 -20.91
CA ARG A 70 5.49 -7.94 -21.55
C ARG A 70 4.20 -7.51 -22.23
N ALA A 71 3.56 -6.47 -21.72
CA ALA A 71 2.31 -5.92 -22.21
C ALA A 71 2.33 -4.39 -22.07
N PRO A 72 3.17 -3.66 -22.83
CA PRO A 72 3.22 -2.20 -22.71
C PRO A 72 1.86 -1.53 -23.02
N HIS A 73 1.05 -2.12 -23.89
CA HIS A 73 -0.23 -1.57 -24.31
C HIS A 73 -1.22 -1.34 -23.14
N ILE A 74 -1.20 -2.16 -22.07
CA ILE A 74 -2.08 -1.94 -20.91
C ILE A 74 -1.65 -0.78 -20.01
N ILE A 75 -0.40 -0.33 -20.11
CA ILE A 75 0.13 0.80 -19.32
C ILE A 75 0.03 2.13 -20.10
N PHE A 76 0.00 2.04 -21.44
CA PHE A 76 0.01 3.19 -22.34
C PHE A 76 -1.24 3.27 -23.23
N ALA A 77 -2.31 2.53 -22.92
CA ALA A 77 -3.54 2.43 -23.73
C ALA A 77 -4.22 3.78 -24.03
N GLU A 78 -3.86 4.83 -23.32
CA GLU A 78 -4.50 6.15 -23.39
C GLU A 78 -3.63 7.20 -24.11
N ARG A 79 -2.88 6.79 -25.14
CA ARG A 79 -2.15 7.71 -26.02
C ARG A 79 -2.49 7.54 -27.48
#